data_AF-A0A7K8Y5D5-F1
#
_entry.id   AF-A0A7K8Y5D5-F1
#
_cell.length_a   1.000
_cell.length_b   1.000
_cell.length_c   1.000
_cell.angle_alpha   90.00
_cell.angle_beta   90.00
_cell.angle_gamma   90.00
#
_symmetry.space_group_name_H-M   'P 1'
#
loop_
_entity.id
_entity.type
_entity.pdbx_description
1 polymer ?
#
loop_
_entity_poly.entity_id
_entity_poly.type
_entity_poly.pdbx_seq_one_letter_code
_entity_poly.pdbx_strand_id
1 'polypeptide(L)'
;VGPVIHLSPAARSLFDEPLAIAVKGLGPRQDVMLRTSLRDERDELFQACARYKAGDDGTLDLSRCPALPGGSFSGLEPMGLLWALQPQKPFRRLVKRNVQSPFLLQLEVFEGHGDPPGRLLAEAQHERAFLRNGVRRIPVREGRIRATLFLPPGNGPFPGIIDLYGTGGGLPEYRACLLANYGFAVLALAYYSYEDLPKEMKEFHLEYFEEAVSYMLQHTQVKGPGIGLLGISKGGDLCVSMASFLKGIKATALINASVANVGAVLRYKDITIPPLGSNMKRMKVNKSGIADITDVLNNPLEGPDRQSFIPLEKAECHFLFIVGQDDHNWKSEFFAIEGSKHLQAHGKEKPEIICYPGAGHYIEPPFFPMCAASMHLLVGKPVIWGGEPKAHCKAQIDAWQQIQAFFHKHLTGKPSGTSSKL
;
A
#
# COMPACT_ATOMS: atom_id res chain seq x y z
N VAL A 1 7.50 -25.73 33.91
CA VAL A 1 6.79 -25.40 32.65
C VAL A 1 7.74 -24.54 31.85
N GLY A 2 8.07 -24.92 30.61
CA GLY A 2 8.98 -24.14 29.77
C GLY A 2 8.34 -22.85 29.25
N PRO A 3 9.12 -21.94 28.64
CA PRO A 3 8.58 -20.71 28.06
C PRO A 3 7.52 -20.98 26.99
N VAL A 4 6.48 -20.15 26.92
CA VAL A 4 5.37 -20.27 25.95
C VAL A 4 5.07 -18.91 25.32
N ILE A 5 4.93 -18.88 23.99
CA ILE A 5 4.51 -17.70 23.24
C ILE A 5 2.98 -17.62 23.27
N HIS A 6 2.45 -16.48 23.69
CA HIS A 6 1.05 -16.13 23.65
C HIS A 6 0.80 -15.06 22.59
N LEU A 7 -0.14 -15.34 21.70
CA LEU A 7 -0.56 -14.45 20.63
C LEU A 7 -2.01 -14.03 20.87
N SER A 8 -2.35 -12.78 20.57
CA SER A 8 -3.73 -12.32 20.56
C SER A 8 -4.00 -11.46 19.32
N PRO A 9 -4.93 -11.90 18.44
CA PRO A 9 -5.66 -13.18 18.47
C PRO A 9 -4.73 -14.41 18.32
N ALA A 10 -5.18 -15.58 18.79
CA ALA A 10 -4.28 -16.71 19.06
C ALA A 10 -3.73 -17.44 17.82
N ALA A 11 -4.54 -17.64 16.78
CA ALA A 11 -4.15 -18.46 15.63
C ALA A 11 -4.10 -17.68 14.31
N ARG A 12 -4.93 -16.65 14.18
CA ARG A 12 -5.16 -15.95 12.91
C ARG A 12 -5.61 -14.51 13.13
N SER A 13 -5.10 -13.60 12.31
CA SER A 13 -5.59 -12.22 12.15
C SER A 13 -5.43 -11.74 10.71
N LEU A 14 -6.07 -10.63 10.35
CA LEU A 14 -5.80 -9.99 9.07
C LEU A 14 -4.38 -9.40 9.03
N PHE A 15 -3.80 -9.32 7.84
CA PHE A 15 -2.44 -8.83 7.63
C PHE A 15 -2.28 -7.36 8.06
N ASP A 16 -3.33 -6.57 8.02
CA ASP A 16 -3.36 -5.16 8.43
C ASP A 16 -3.87 -4.93 9.87
N GLU A 17 -4.18 -6.00 10.63
CA GLU A 17 -4.56 -5.91 12.03
C GLU A 17 -3.34 -6.09 12.96
N PRO A 18 -3.26 -5.39 14.10
CA PRO A 18 -2.23 -5.62 15.11
C PRO A 18 -2.22 -7.08 15.62
N LEU A 19 -1.07 -7.52 16.12
CA LEU A 19 -0.86 -8.83 16.75
C LEU A 19 -0.13 -8.61 18.07
N ALA A 20 -0.83 -8.83 19.19
CA ALA A 20 -0.19 -8.76 20.50
C ALA A 20 0.64 -10.03 20.74
N ILE A 21 1.88 -9.84 21.17
CA ILE A 21 2.85 -10.92 21.39
C ILE A 21 3.35 -10.83 22.84
N ALA A 22 3.27 -11.94 23.56
CA ALA A 22 3.87 -12.09 24.89
C ALA A 22 4.53 -13.46 25.04
N VAL A 23 5.51 -13.56 25.93
CA VAL A 23 6.17 -14.82 26.31
C VAL A 23 6.05 -14.96 27.83
N LYS A 24 5.56 -16.10 28.30
CA LYS A 24 5.47 -16.41 29.74
C LYS A 24 6.35 -17.61 30.08
N GLY A 25 6.76 -17.70 31.34
CA GLY A 25 7.57 -18.82 31.83
C GLY A 25 9.08 -18.68 31.55
N LEU A 26 9.55 -17.46 31.28
CA LEU A 26 10.98 -17.13 31.28
C LEU A 26 11.48 -17.00 32.73
N GLY A 27 12.79 -17.03 32.93
CA GLY A 27 13.41 -16.64 34.19
C GLY A 27 13.24 -15.13 34.46
N PRO A 28 13.20 -14.71 35.74
CA PRO A 28 13.21 -13.29 36.10
C PRO A 28 14.37 -12.56 35.42
N ARG A 29 14.07 -11.47 34.71
CA ARG A 29 15.07 -10.66 33.99
C ARG A 29 15.93 -11.42 32.97
N GLN A 30 15.47 -12.57 32.50
CA GLN A 30 16.18 -13.37 31.50
C GLN A 30 16.34 -12.60 30.19
N ASP A 31 17.55 -12.63 29.65
CA ASP A 31 17.87 -12.09 28.33
C ASP A 31 17.43 -13.08 27.24
N VAL A 32 16.65 -12.59 26.27
CA VAL A 32 16.14 -13.38 25.15
C VAL A 32 16.20 -12.60 23.83
N MET A 33 16.26 -13.32 22.72
CA MET A 33 16.07 -12.77 21.38
C MET A 33 14.79 -13.35 20.78
N LEU A 34 13.90 -12.50 20.29
CA LEU A 34 12.77 -12.92 19.47
C LEU A 34 13.13 -12.78 17.99
N ARG A 35 12.74 -13.77 17.21
CA ARG A 35 12.85 -13.75 15.74
C ARG A 35 11.50 -14.05 15.13
N THR A 36 11.15 -13.29 14.11
CA THR A 36 10.03 -13.59 13.22
C THR A 36 10.53 -13.90 11.83
N SER A 37 9.85 -14.82 11.16
CA SER A 37 10.11 -15.09 9.75
C SER A 37 8.85 -15.48 8.99
N LEU A 38 8.82 -15.16 7.71
CA LEU A 38 7.83 -15.67 6.77
C LEU A 38 8.46 -15.89 5.40
N ARG A 39 7.89 -16.80 4.61
CA ARG A 39 8.24 -16.98 3.20
C ARG A 39 7.12 -16.44 2.34
N ASP A 40 7.50 -15.70 1.31
CA ASP A 40 6.54 -15.17 0.35
C ASP A 40 6.20 -16.19 -0.76
N GLU A 41 5.35 -15.78 -1.70
CA GLU A 41 4.90 -16.68 -2.79
C GLU A 41 5.96 -16.93 -3.88
N ARG A 42 7.17 -16.35 -3.73
CA ARG A 42 8.37 -16.64 -4.53
C ARG A 42 9.43 -17.39 -3.74
N ASP A 43 9.07 -17.91 -2.57
CA ASP A 43 9.97 -18.59 -1.63
C ASP A 43 11.12 -17.68 -1.14
N GLU A 44 10.92 -16.35 -1.16
CA GLU A 44 11.85 -15.42 -0.53
C GLU A 44 11.58 -15.36 0.97
N LEU A 45 12.63 -15.56 1.76
CA LEU A 45 12.56 -15.50 3.22
C LEU A 45 12.66 -14.05 3.68
N PHE A 46 11.71 -13.62 4.50
CA PHE A 46 11.72 -12.35 5.21
C PHE A 46 11.90 -12.59 6.70
N GLN A 47 12.79 -11.85 7.37
CA GLN A 47 13.05 -12.01 8.80
C GLN A 47 13.24 -10.68 9.52
N ALA A 48 12.91 -10.67 10.81
CA ALA A 48 13.25 -9.60 11.74
C ALA A 48 13.62 -10.23 13.09
N CYS A 49 14.50 -9.57 13.84
CA CYS A 49 14.83 -9.99 15.19
C CYS A 49 14.94 -8.79 16.13
N ALA A 50 14.67 -9.02 17.41
CA ALA A 50 14.85 -8.02 18.45
C ALA A 50 15.26 -8.69 19.77
N ARG A 51 16.10 -7.98 20.53
CA ARG A 51 16.61 -8.43 21.83
C ARG A 51 15.75 -7.83 22.93
N TYR A 52 15.45 -8.64 23.94
CA TYR A 52 14.60 -8.22 25.06
C TYR A 52 15.15 -8.75 26.38
N LYS A 53 14.64 -8.16 27.46
CA LYS A 53 14.81 -8.62 28.83
C LYS A 53 13.43 -8.86 29.42
N ALA A 54 13.18 -10.06 29.95
CA ALA A 54 11.93 -10.38 30.63
C ALA A 54 11.73 -9.51 31.88
N GLY A 55 10.48 -9.41 32.35
CA GLY A 55 10.16 -8.81 33.64
C GLY A 55 10.64 -9.66 34.83
N ASP A 56 10.48 -9.12 36.04
CA ASP A 56 10.84 -9.83 37.28
C ASP A 56 9.93 -11.05 37.54
N ASP A 57 8.74 -11.07 36.95
CA ASP A 57 7.78 -12.18 36.98
C ASP A 57 8.04 -13.24 35.89
N GLY A 58 9.08 -13.07 35.07
CA GLY A 58 9.37 -13.96 33.94
C GLY A 58 8.42 -13.78 32.75
N THR A 59 7.71 -12.66 32.67
CA THR A 59 6.87 -12.30 31.52
C THR A 59 7.59 -11.30 30.62
N LEU A 60 7.53 -11.53 29.30
CA LEU A 60 7.90 -10.55 28.27
C LEU A 60 6.64 -10.18 27.49
N ASP A 61 6.17 -8.94 27.58
CA ASP A 61 5.02 -8.43 26.82
C ASP A 61 5.51 -7.30 25.91
N LEU A 62 5.38 -7.46 24.59
CA LEU A 62 5.97 -6.51 23.64
C LEU A 62 5.27 -5.15 23.64
N SER A 63 4.09 -5.05 24.26
CA SER A 63 3.40 -3.77 24.50
C SER A 63 3.98 -2.97 25.67
N ARG A 64 4.83 -3.59 26.49
CA ARG A 64 5.37 -3.01 27.73
C ARG A 64 6.89 -3.06 27.81
N CYS A 65 7.50 -4.04 27.17
CA CYS A 65 8.93 -4.30 27.20
C CYS A 65 9.58 -3.78 25.91
N PRO A 66 10.41 -2.71 25.99
CA PRO A 66 11.07 -2.18 24.81
C PRO A 66 12.13 -3.16 24.27
N ALA A 67 12.26 -3.21 22.95
CA ALA A 67 13.38 -3.87 22.29
C ALA A 67 14.69 -3.14 22.60
N LEU A 68 15.72 -3.91 22.96
CA LEU A 68 17.07 -3.42 23.21
C LEU A 68 17.82 -3.18 21.89
N PRO A 69 18.85 -2.32 21.87
CA PRO A 69 19.69 -2.12 20.69
C PRO A 69 20.35 -3.40 20.16
N GLY A 70 20.63 -3.42 18.86
CA GLY A 70 21.35 -4.51 18.19
C GLY A 70 20.47 -5.60 17.55
N GLY A 71 19.19 -5.32 17.31
CA GLY A 71 18.31 -6.08 16.42
C GLY A 71 17.86 -5.27 15.20
N SER A 72 16.80 -5.72 14.53
CA SER A 72 16.17 -5.04 13.40
C SER A 72 15.52 -3.70 13.77
N PHE A 73 15.19 -3.51 15.05
CA PHE A 73 14.66 -2.26 15.61
C PHE A 73 14.93 -2.20 17.12
N SER A 74 14.65 -1.04 17.74
CA SER A 74 14.76 -0.83 19.19
C SER A 74 13.66 0.10 19.71
N GLY A 75 13.41 0.07 21.01
CA GLY A 75 12.37 0.86 21.68
C GLY A 75 11.05 0.10 21.82
N LEU A 76 10.02 0.77 22.33
CA LEU A 76 8.71 0.19 22.56
C LEU A 76 7.91 0.13 21.24
N GLU A 77 8.09 -0.97 20.51
CA GLU A 77 7.51 -1.18 19.17
C GLU A 77 6.80 -2.55 19.13
N PRO A 78 5.52 -2.62 19.53
CA PRO A 78 4.81 -3.90 19.69
C PRO A 78 4.70 -4.69 18.37
N MET A 79 4.59 -3.97 17.25
CA MET A 79 4.52 -4.52 15.89
C MET A 79 5.87 -4.55 15.17
N GLY A 80 6.97 -4.24 15.87
CA GLY A 80 8.31 -4.16 15.30
C GLY A 80 8.74 -5.41 14.55
N LEU A 81 8.42 -6.58 15.09
CA LEU A 81 8.73 -7.86 14.47
C LEU A 81 7.95 -8.15 13.17
N LEU A 82 6.93 -7.36 12.83
CA LEU A 82 6.21 -7.48 11.56
C LEU A 82 6.68 -6.44 10.54
N TRP A 83 6.74 -5.16 10.92
CA TRP A 83 7.09 -4.10 9.97
C TRP A 83 8.59 -4.05 9.65
N ALA A 84 9.46 -4.55 10.54
CA ALA A 84 10.90 -4.59 10.34
C ALA A 84 11.38 -5.82 9.56
N LEU A 85 10.47 -6.64 9.03
CA LEU A 85 10.82 -7.80 8.20
C LEU A 85 11.66 -7.35 6.99
N GLN A 86 12.82 -7.97 6.79
CA GLN A 86 13.71 -7.70 5.66
C GLN A 86 13.90 -8.98 4.83
N PRO A 87 13.98 -8.87 3.49
CA PRO A 87 14.26 -10.02 2.66
C PRO A 87 15.70 -10.50 2.89
N GLN A 88 15.91 -11.81 2.78
CA GLN A 88 17.25 -12.39 2.84
C GLN A 88 18.09 -11.95 1.63
N LYS A 89 17.48 -11.87 0.44
CA LYS A 89 18.11 -11.38 -0.79
C LYS A 89 17.86 -9.88 -0.93
N PRO A 90 18.90 -9.07 -1.21
CA PRO A 90 18.73 -7.65 -1.50
C PRO A 90 17.73 -7.39 -2.62
N PHE A 91 17.09 -6.21 -2.58
CA PHE A 91 16.22 -5.70 -3.63
C PHE A 91 14.94 -6.51 -3.91
N ARG A 92 14.54 -7.38 -2.97
CA ARG A 92 13.29 -8.12 -3.04
C ARG A 92 12.16 -7.37 -2.32
N ARG A 93 11.02 -7.27 -3.00
CA ARG A 93 9.75 -6.83 -2.41
C ARG A 93 8.96 -8.04 -1.97
N LEU A 94 8.23 -7.91 -0.86
CA LEU A 94 7.32 -8.96 -0.40
C LEU A 94 6.24 -9.22 -1.45
N VAL A 95 6.11 -10.46 -1.93
CA VAL A 95 5.13 -10.81 -2.95
C VAL A 95 3.92 -11.51 -2.35
N LYS A 96 2.76 -10.84 -2.45
CA LYS A 96 1.43 -11.43 -2.23
C LYS A 96 0.57 -11.30 -3.49
N ARG A 97 0.24 -12.41 -4.13
CA ARG A 97 -0.65 -12.50 -5.31
C ARG A 97 -1.89 -13.33 -5.00
N ASN A 98 -1.76 -14.44 -4.28
CA ASN A 98 -2.90 -15.27 -3.89
C ASN A 98 -3.51 -14.83 -2.56
N VAL A 99 -4.46 -13.90 -2.59
CA VAL A 99 -5.12 -13.38 -1.37
C VAL A 99 -5.99 -14.40 -0.62
N GLN A 100 -6.25 -15.59 -1.20
CA GLN A 100 -7.04 -16.64 -0.55
C GLN A 100 -6.22 -17.43 0.49
N SER A 101 -4.89 -17.45 0.36
CA SER A 101 -4.00 -18.05 1.36
C SER A 101 -3.46 -17.00 2.33
N PRO A 102 -3.30 -17.32 3.62
CA PRO A 102 -2.56 -16.45 4.55
C PRO A 102 -1.04 -16.52 4.27
N PHE A 103 -0.29 -15.57 4.84
CA PHE A 103 1.12 -15.83 5.15
C PHE A 103 1.23 -16.57 6.47
N LEU A 104 2.16 -17.52 6.57
CA LEU A 104 2.50 -18.20 7.81
C LEU A 104 3.68 -17.48 8.46
N LEU A 105 3.42 -16.82 9.59
CA LEU A 105 4.44 -16.16 10.39
C LEU A 105 4.97 -17.13 11.44
N GLN A 106 6.26 -17.46 11.36
CA GLN A 106 6.97 -18.21 12.39
C GLN A 106 7.54 -17.24 13.43
N LEU A 107 7.31 -17.52 14.71
CA LEU A 107 7.89 -16.81 15.85
C LEU A 107 8.76 -17.76 16.65
N GLU A 108 9.96 -17.30 17.01
CA GLU A 108 10.94 -18.08 17.77
C GLU A 108 11.51 -17.23 18.90
N VAL A 109 11.73 -17.85 20.06
CA VAL A 109 12.37 -17.22 21.24
C VAL A 109 13.67 -17.97 21.52
N PHE A 110 14.79 -17.26 21.51
CA PHE A 110 16.12 -17.80 21.78
C PHE A 110 16.68 -17.30 23.11
N GLU A 111 17.48 -18.15 23.75
CA GLU A 111 18.21 -17.82 24.97
C GLU A 111 19.36 -16.84 24.70
N GLY A 112 19.43 -15.76 25.49
CA GLY A 112 20.48 -14.76 25.42
C GLY A 112 20.36 -13.78 24.24
N HIS A 113 21.40 -12.97 24.05
CA HIS A 113 21.51 -11.96 22.98
C HIS A 113 22.61 -12.26 21.95
N GLY A 114 23.17 -13.47 21.99
CA GLY A 114 24.29 -13.89 21.14
C GLY A 114 23.95 -13.93 19.65
N ASP A 115 25.00 -13.85 18.84
CA ASP A 115 24.97 -14.12 17.39
C ASP A 115 26.11 -15.12 17.09
N PRO A 116 25.83 -16.39 16.75
CA PRO A 116 24.51 -16.95 16.42
C PRO A 116 23.55 -17.03 17.62
N PRO A 117 22.23 -17.15 17.38
CA PRO A 117 21.24 -17.32 18.45
C PRO A 117 21.57 -18.51 19.36
N GLY A 118 21.27 -18.36 20.66
CA GLY A 118 21.41 -19.44 21.63
C GLY A 118 20.38 -20.56 21.44
N ARG A 119 20.11 -21.31 22.51
CA ARG A 119 19.13 -22.40 22.51
C ARG A 119 17.71 -21.87 22.23
N LEU A 120 16.94 -22.58 21.40
CA LEU A 120 15.52 -22.31 21.19
C LEU A 120 14.73 -22.64 22.47
N LEU A 121 14.01 -21.65 22.99
CA LEU A 121 13.22 -21.73 24.22
C LEU A 121 11.74 -21.99 23.96
N ALA A 122 11.20 -21.39 22.91
CA ALA A 122 9.80 -21.53 22.49
C ALA A 122 9.65 -21.16 21.02
N GLU A 123 8.63 -21.72 20.37
CA GLU A 123 8.22 -21.35 19.01
C GLU A 123 6.71 -21.36 18.88
N ALA A 124 6.20 -20.60 17.91
CA ALA A 124 4.78 -20.54 17.55
C ALA A 124 4.60 -20.15 16.09
N GLN A 125 3.43 -20.49 15.55
CA GLN A 125 3.01 -20.10 14.21
C GLN A 125 1.73 -19.28 14.26
N HIS A 126 1.60 -18.33 13.34
CA HIS A 126 0.43 -17.47 13.23
C HIS A 126 0.04 -17.22 11.77
N GLU A 127 -1.24 -17.36 11.45
CA GLU A 127 -1.76 -17.05 10.12
C GLU A 127 -2.07 -15.54 9.99
N ARG A 128 -1.41 -14.89 9.02
CA ARG A 128 -1.72 -13.51 8.60
C ARG A 128 -2.55 -13.55 7.32
N ALA A 129 -3.86 -13.51 7.47
CA ALA A 129 -4.82 -13.63 6.38
C ALA A 129 -5.08 -12.31 5.65
N PHE A 130 -5.59 -12.37 4.43
CA PHE A 130 -5.95 -11.19 3.64
C PHE A 130 -7.47 -11.02 3.49
N LEU A 131 -8.22 -12.11 3.65
CA LEU A 131 -9.67 -12.15 3.57
C LEU A 131 -10.26 -12.54 4.93
N ARG A 132 -11.20 -11.73 5.41
CA ARG A 132 -12.06 -12.09 6.54
C ARG A 132 -13.13 -13.09 6.07
N ASN A 133 -13.62 -13.91 6.98
CA ASN A 133 -14.68 -14.88 6.69
C ASN A 133 -15.90 -14.17 6.09
N GLY A 134 -16.41 -14.72 4.98
CA GLY A 134 -17.58 -14.20 4.28
C GLY A 134 -17.30 -13.10 3.25
N VAL A 135 -16.08 -12.55 3.16
CA VAL A 135 -15.70 -11.72 2.01
C VAL A 135 -15.65 -12.60 0.76
N ARG A 136 -16.33 -12.17 -0.30
CA ARG A 136 -16.35 -12.89 -1.58
C ARG A 136 -15.34 -12.28 -2.54
N ARG A 137 -14.54 -13.14 -3.15
CA ARG A 137 -13.64 -12.82 -4.26
C ARG A 137 -14.27 -13.28 -5.56
N ILE A 138 -14.52 -12.35 -6.49
CA ILE A 138 -15.23 -12.61 -7.74
C ILE A 138 -14.36 -12.12 -8.90
N PRO A 139 -13.68 -13.01 -9.65
CA PRO A 139 -13.01 -12.62 -10.88
C PRO A 139 -14.00 -12.01 -11.88
N VAL A 140 -13.63 -10.89 -12.48
CA VAL A 140 -14.48 -10.16 -13.44
C VAL A 140 -13.85 -10.22 -14.82
N ARG A 141 -14.59 -10.79 -15.77
CA ARG A 141 -14.22 -10.96 -17.19
C ARG A 141 -15.37 -10.49 -18.09
N GLU A 142 -15.88 -9.30 -17.80
CA GLU A 142 -17.00 -8.70 -18.52
C GLU A 142 -16.49 -7.78 -19.63
N GLY A 143 -16.80 -8.12 -20.88
CA GLY A 143 -16.23 -7.46 -22.04
C GLY A 143 -14.70 -7.46 -21.99
N ARG A 144 -14.10 -6.27 -22.00
CA ARG A 144 -12.64 -6.09 -21.99
C ARG A 144 -12.06 -6.05 -20.57
N ILE A 145 -12.90 -5.87 -19.55
CA ILE A 145 -12.48 -5.65 -18.16
C ILE A 145 -11.78 -6.91 -17.64
N ARG A 146 -10.56 -6.73 -17.11
CA ARG A 146 -9.84 -7.76 -16.35
C ARG A 146 -9.59 -7.27 -14.94
N ALA A 147 -10.37 -7.81 -14.01
CA ALA A 147 -10.40 -7.36 -12.64
C ALA A 147 -10.79 -8.49 -11.67
N THR A 148 -10.75 -8.17 -10.38
CA THR A 148 -11.32 -8.99 -9.32
C THR A 148 -12.12 -8.10 -8.39
N LEU A 149 -13.41 -8.40 -8.24
CA LEU A 149 -14.32 -7.71 -7.33
C LEU A 149 -14.32 -8.42 -5.97
N PHE A 150 -14.09 -7.64 -4.91
CA PHE A 150 -14.22 -8.08 -3.54
C PHE A 150 -15.49 -7.50 -2.94
N LEU A 151 -16.33 -8.35 -2.38
CA LEU A 151 -17.58 -7.95 -1.71
C LEU A 151 -17.53 -8.30 -0.22
N PRO A 152 -17.84 -7.36 0.68
CA PRO A 152 -17.96 -7.63 2.10
C PRO A 152 -19.04 -8.69 2.38
N PRO A 153 -19.00 -9.35 3.56
CA PRO A 153 -20.12 -10.15 4.02
C PRO A 153 -21.38 -9.29 4.25
N GLY A 154 -22.55 -9.91 4.16
CA GLY A 154 -23.85 -9.27 4.37
C GLY A 154 -24.60 -8.99 3.07
N ASN A 155 -25.78 -8.37 3.21
CA ASN A 155 -26.75 -8.24 2.12
C ASN A 155 -26.47 -7.06 1.15
N GLY A 156 -25.53 -6.18 1.49
CA GLY A 156 -25.27 -4.96 0.72
C GLY A 156 -26.47 -4.01 0.64
N PRO A 157 -26.49 -3.07 -0.33
CA PRO A 157 -25.36 -2.73 -1.21
C PRO A 157 -24.26 -1.97 -0.44
N PHE A 158 -23.03 -2.04 -0.95
CA PHE A 158 -21.83 -1.47 -0.32
C PHE A 158 -21.29 -0.27 -1.11
N PRO A 159 -20.65 0.73 -0.47
CA PRO A 159 -19.91 1.75 -1.19
C PRO A 159 -18.84 1.11 -2.11
N GLY A 160 -18.86 1.47 -3.39
CA GLY A 160 -17.98 0.90 -4.41
C GLY A 160 -16.69 1.69 -4.57
N ILE A 161 -15.55 0.99 -4.73
CA ILE A 161 -14.23 1.56 -4.99
C ILE A 161 -13.58 0.80 -6.15
N ILE A 162 -12.92 1.52 -7.07
CA ILE A 162 -11.96 0.92 -8.01
C ILE A 162 -10.55 1.15 -7.48
N ASP A 163 -9.77 0.07 -7.38
CA ASP A 163 -8.40 0.06 -6.88
C ASP A 163 -7.41 -0.13 -8.04
N LEU A 164 -6.45 0.81 -8.15
CA LEU A 164 -5.44 0.85 -9.20
C LEU A 164 -4.03 0.91 -8.61
N TYR A 165 -3.22 -0.08 -8.96
CA TYR A 165 -1.79 -0.08 -8.70
C TYR A 165 -1.01 0.70 -9.78
N GLY A 166 0.27 0.95 -9.51
CA GLY A 166 1.16 1.62 -10.44
C GLY A 166 1.77 0.69 -11.49
N THR A 167 2.90 1.13 -12.05
CA THR A 167 3.65 0.31 -13.01
C THR A 167 4.14 -0.99 -12.35
N GLY A 168 4.15 -2.08 -13.11
CA GLY A 168 4.42 -3.44 -12.67
C GLY A 168 3.63 -4.48 -13.47
N GLY A 169 2.44 -4.08 -13.93
CA GLY A 169 1.51 -4.97 -14.63
C GLY A 169 0.89 -6.02 -13.70
N GLY A 170 0.10 -6.91 -14.30
CA GLY A 170 -0.63 -7.92 -13.56
C GLY A 170 -1.81 -7.34 -12.78
N LEU A 171 -2.26 -8.08 -11.77
CA LEU A 171 -3.39 -7.71 -10.92
C LEU A 171 -3.02 -7.90 -9.44
N PRO A 172 -2.44 -6.90 -8.77
CA PRO A 172 -2.30 -6.92 -7.31
C PRO A 172 -3.69 -6.81 -6.66
N GLU A 173 -4.07 -7.79 -5.85
CA GLU A 173 -5.41 -7.84 -5.23
C GLU A 173 -5.40 -7.51 -3.73
N TYR A 174 -4.23 -7.50 -3.10
CA TYR A 174 -4.12 -7.51 -1.65
C TYR A 174 -4.69 -6.23 -0.99
N ARG A 175 -4.51 -5.05 -1.59
CA ARG A 175 -5.10 -3.81 -1.07
C ARG A 175 -6.62 -3.80 -1.19
N ALA A 176 -7.15 -4.16 -2.35
CA ALA A 176 -8.59 -4.24 -2.58
C ALA A 176 -9.28 -5.22 -1.62
N CYS A 177 -8.68 -6.41 -1.44
CA CYS A 177 -9.27 -7.43 -0.57
C CYS A 177 -9.21 -7.03 0.91
N LEU A 178 -8.13 -6.37 1.36
CA LEU A 178 -8.02 -5.85 2.71
C LEU A 178 -9.06 -4.76 2.96
N LEU A 179 -9.22 -3.83 2.01
CA LEU A 179 -10.21 -2.75 2.12
C LEU A 179 -11.65 -3.27 2.14
N ALA A 180 -11.94 -4.37 1.44
CA ALA A 180 -13.26 -5.02 1.47
C ALA A 180 -13.64 -5.57 2.87
N ASN A 181 -12.66 -5.87 3.73
CA ASN A 181 -12.92 -6.26 5.12
C ASN A 181 -13.56 -5.11 5.94
N TYR A 182 -13.48 -3.86 5.45
CA TYR A 182 -14.00 -2.65 6.08
C TYR A 182 -15.31 -2.14 5.43
N GLY A 183 -16.02 -3.02 4.72
CA GLY A 183 -17.38 -2.72 4.25
C GLY A 183 -17.48 -2.02 2.90
N PHE A 184 -16.42 -2.05 2.10
CA PHE A 184 -16.40 -1.54 0.72
C PHE A 184 -16.49 -2.67 -0.31
N ALA A 185 -17.26 -2.48 -1.38
CA ALA A 185 -17.13 -3.30 -2.58
C ALA A 185 -15.94 -2.78 -3.39
N VAL A 186 -14.87 -3.55 -3.55
CA VAL A 186 -13.63 -3.04 -4.14
C VAL A 186 -13.23 -3.85 -5.36
N LEU A 187 -13.09 -3.17 -6.50
CA LEU A 187 -12.64 -3.76 -7.76
C LEU A 187 -11.14 -3.52 -7.95
N ALA A 188 -10.31 -4.53 -7.73
CA ALA A 188 -8.92 -4.49 -8.19
C ALA A 188 -8.92 -4.55 -9.71
N LEU A 189 -8.42 -3.50 -10.38
CA LEU A 189 -8.48 -3.37 -11.84
C LEU A 189 -7.09 -3.48 -12.46
N ALA A 190 -6.88 -4.49 -13.30
CA ALA A 190 -5.70 -4.55 -14.14
C ALA A 190 -5.93 -3.68 -15.39
N TYR A 191 -4.86 -3.15 -15.97
CA TYR A 191 -4.95 -2.32 -17.18
C TYR A 191 -3.84 -2.60 -18.21
N TYR A 192 -2.87 -3.45 -17.87
CA TYR A 192 -1.87 -4.00 -18.81
C TYR A 192 -1.12 -5.20 -18.20
N SER A 193 -0.46 -5.98 -19.06
CA SER A 193 0.37 -7.15 -18.71
C SER A 193 -0.35 -8.14 -17.78
N TYR A 194 -1.62 -8.40 -18.08
CA TYR A 194 -2.46 -9.33 -17.35
C TYR A 194 -3.45 -9.99 -18.32
N GLU A 195 -3.38 -11.32 -18.41
CA GLU A 195 -4.18 -12.11 -19.35
C GLU A 195 -4.09 -11.60 -20.80
N ASP A 196 -5.22 -11.20 -21.39
CA ASP A 196 -5.35 -10.73 -22.76
C ASP A 196 -5.30 -9.19 -22.89
N LEU A 197 -5.00 -8.47 -21.79
CA LEU A 197 -4.72 -7.04 -21.86
C LEU A 197 -3.39 -6.76 -22.60
N PRO A 198 -3.19 -5.52 -23.11
CA PRO A 198 -1.94 -5.13 -23.75
C PRO A 198 -0.72 -5.48 -22.89
N LYS A 199 0.32 -6.05 -23.51
CA LYS A 199 1.52 -6.52 -22.78
C LYS A 199 2.40 -5.37 -22.28
N GLU A 200 2.36 -4.23 -22.96
CA GLU A 200 3.24 -3.10 -22.72
C GLU A 200 2.44 -1.85 -22.35
N MET A 201 3.06 -0.98 -21.56
CA MET A 201 2.52 0.33 -21.21
C MET A 201 2.94 1.36 -22.27
N LYS A 202 2.24 1.37 -23.40
CA LYS A 202 2.47 2.34 -24.50
C LYS A 202 1.40 3.42 -24.54
N GLU A 203 0.15 2.98 -24.48
CA GLU A 203 -1.02 3.83 -24.60
C GLU A 203 -2.16 3.29 -23.75
N PHE A 204 -2.94 4.19 -23.18
CA PHE A 204 -4.15 3.88 -22.41
C PHE A 204 -5.33 4.63 -22.97
N HIS A 205 -6.48 3.95 -23.02
CA HIS A 205 -7.76 4.50 -23.47
C HIS A 205 -8.71 4.58 -22.27
N LEU A 206 -9.16 5.78 -21.90
CA LEU A 206 -10.04 5.97 -20.75
C LEU A 206 -11.40 5.27 -20.89
N GLU A 207 -11.81 4.93 -22.11
CA GLU A 207 -12.99 4.09 -22.38
C GLU A 207 -12.91 2.74 -21.64
N TYR A 208 -11.72 2.15 -21.53
CA TYR A 208 -11.53 0.92 -20.73
C TYR A 208 -11.89 1.11 -19.26
N PHE A 209 -11.51 2.27 -18.70
CA PHE A 209 -11.78 2.59 -17.31
C PHE A 209 -13.23 3.05 -17.12
N GLU A 210 -13.84 3.69 -18.12
CA GLU A 210 -15.27 4.03 -18.18
C GLU A 210 -16.16 2.78 -18.19
N GLU A 211 -15.76 1.73 -18.92
CA GLU A 211 -16.39 0.40 -18.87
C GLU A 211 -16.35 -0.15 -17.43
N ALA A 212 -15.21 -0.06 -16.73
CA ALA A 212 -15.07 -0.53 -15.35
C ALA A 212 -15.90 0.29 -14.34
N VAL A 213 -15.98 1.60 -14.52
CA VAL A 213 -16.86 2.48 -13.72
C VAL A 213 -18.32 2.09 -13.94
N SER A 214 -18.73 1.87 -15.19
CA SER A 214 -20.09 1.48 -15.55
C SER A 214 -20.46 0.12 -14.97
N TYR A 215 -19.56 -0.88 -15.08
CA TYR A 215 -19.71 -2.19 -14.44
C TYR A 215 -19.96 -2.07 -12.93
N MET A 216 -19.15 -1.28 -12.23
CA MET A 216 -19.32 -1.07 -10.79
C MET A 216 -20.64 -0.39 -10.44
N LEU A 217 -21.05 0.63 -11.18
CA LEU A 217 -22.30 1.36 -10.92
C LEU A 217 -23.56 0.55 -11.21
N GLN A 218 -23.48 -0.42 -12.14
CA GLN A 218 -24.59 -1.31 -12.50
C GLN A 218 -24.68 -2.54 -11.60
N HIS A 219 -23.60 -2.88 -10.88
CA HIS A 219 -23.57 -4.05 -10.02
C HIS A 219 -24.53 -3.89 -8.83
N THR A 220 -25.47 -4.82 -8.66
CA THR A 220 -26.59 -4.73 -7.68
C THR A 220 -26.17 -4.58 -6.23
N GLN A 221 -24.96 -5.02 -5.88
CA GLN A 221 -24.40 -4.87 -4.52
C GLN A 221 -23.49 -3.66 -4.35
N VAL A 222 -23.41 -2.76 -5.32
CA VAL A 222 -22.72 -1.47 -5.22
C VAL A 222 -23.76 -0.37 -5.04
N LYS A 223 -23.59 0.48 -4.02
CA LYS A 223 -24.63 1.40 -3.55
C LYS A 223 -24.92 2.56 -4.52
N GLY A 224 -23.91 3.04 -5.26
CA GLY A 224 -24.03 4.26 -6.06
C GLY A 224 -24.41 5.50 -5.22
N PRO A 225 -24.80 6.63 -5.86
CA PRO A 225 -24.86 6.87 -7.31
C PRO A 225 -23.50 7.14 -7.96
N GLY A 226 -22.41 7.11 -7.19
CA GLY A 226 -21.04 7.19 -7.68
C GLY A 226 -20.12 6.27 -6.89
N ILE A 227 -18.90 6.07 -7.39
CA ILE A 227 -17.87 5.24 -6.76
C ILE A 227 -16.68 6.07 -6.28
N GLY A 228 -15.83 5.44 -5.47
CA GLY A 228 -14.51 5.94 -5.12
C GLY A 228 -13.43 5.39 -6.05
N LEU A 229 -12.32 6.12 -6.15
CA LEU A 229 -11.10 5.67 -6.83
C LEU A 229 -9.92 5.69 -5.85
N LEU A 230 -9.18 4.59 -5.75
CA LEU A 230 -7.96 4.49 -4.95
C LEU A 230 -6.78 4.16 -5.87
N GLY A 231 -5.83 5.08 -5.98
CA GLY A 231 -4.69 4.91 -6.88
C GLY A 231 -3.35 5.13 -6.17
N ILE A 232 -2.34 4.32 -6.50
CA ILE A 232 -0.94 4.56 -6.11
C ILE A 232 -0.07 4.74 -7.36
N SER A 233 0.90 5.67 -7.32
CA SER A 233 1.87 5.85 -8.40
C SER A 233 1.17 6.14 -9.75
N LYS A 234 1.48 5.39 -10.83
CA LYS A 234 0.76 5.49 -12.12
C LYS A 234 -0.75 5.23 -11.98
N GLY A 235 -1.18 4.38 -11.06
CA GLY A 235 -2.60 4.17 -10.77
C GLY A 235 -3.27 5.44 -10.22
N GLY A 236 -2.52 6.27 -9.48
CA GLY A 236 -2.98 7.57 -9.01
C GLY A 236 -3.16 8.58 -10.16
N ASP A 237 -2.19 8.67 -11.06
CA ASP A 237 -2.30 9.47 -12.31
C ASP A 237 -3.53 9.05 -13.15
N LEU A 238 -3.77 7.73 -13.30
CA LEU A 238 -4.97 7.22 -13.95
C LEU A 238 -6.25 7.60 -13.17
N CYS A 239 -6.25 7.55 -11.84
CA CYS A 239 -7.40 8.00 -11.03
C CYS A 239 -7.69 9.49 -11.22
N VAL A 240 -6.66 10.34 -11.30
CA VAL A 240 -6.82 11.78 -11.61
C VAL A 240 -7.44 11.94 -12.99
N SER A 241 -6.94 11.22 -13.98
CA SER A 241 -7.46 11.23 -15.35
C SER A 241 -8.92 10.76 -15.42
N MET A 242 -9.25 9.65 -14.76
CA MET A 242 -10.62 9.15 -14.64
C MET A 242 -11.53 10.20 -14.01
N ALA A 243 -11.11 10.81 -12.89
CA ALA A 243 -11.88 11.85 -12.21
C ALA A 243 -12.14 13.09 -13.07
N SER A 244 -11.18 13.47 -13.92
CA SER A 244 -11.29 14.61 -14.82
C SER A 244 -12.20 14.38 -16.03
N PHE A 245 -12.28 13.16 -16.54
CA PHE A 245 -12.96 12.89 -17.82
C PHE A 245 -14.23 12.05 -17.72
N LEU A 246 -14.33 11.20 -16.70
CA LEU A 246 -15.42 10.25 -16.55
C LEU A 246 -16.47 10.74 -15.55
N LYS A 247 -17.71 10.28 -15.72
CA LYS A 247 -18.81 10.55 -14.80
C LYS A 247 -18.95 9.43 -13.75
N GLY A 248 -19.68 9.70 -12.67
CA GLY A 248 -19.95 8.71 -11.63
C GLY A 248 -18.84 8.52 -10.59
N ILE A 249 -17.86 9.42 -10.54
CA ILE A 249 -16.77 9.40 -9.55
C ILE A 249 -17.08 10.43 -8.46
N LYS A 250 -17.14 10.00 -7.20
CA LYS A 250 -17.46 10.86 -6.04
C LYS A 250 -16.26 11.25 -5.20
N ALA A 251 -15.28 10.36 -5.10
CA ALA A 251 -14.14 10.53 -4.20
C ALA A 251 -12.90 9.84 -4.77
N THR A 252 -11.75 10.50 -4.71
CA THR A 252 -10.50 9.99 -5.28
C THR A 252 -9.38 10.13 -4.26
N ALA A 253 -8.86 9.00 -3.77
CA ALA A 253 -7.71 8.94 -2.88
C ALA A 253 -6.45 8.55 -3.66
N LEU A 254 -5.40 9.35 -3.52
CA LEU A 254 -4.19 9.32 -4.32
C LEU A 254 -2.98 9.13 -3.43
N ILE A 255 -2.26 8.03 -3.60
CA ILE A 255 -1.05 7.71 -2.84
C ILE A 255 0.15 7.95 -3.75
N ASN A 256 1.01 8.91 -3.41
CA ASN A 256 2.23 9.24 -4.17
C ASN A 256 1.97 9.32 -5.68
N ALA A 257 0.94 10.08 -6.06
CA ALA A 257 0.45 10.20 -7.43
C ALA A 257 1.05 11.42 -8.14
N SER A 258 1.07 11.36 -9.47
CA SER A 258 1.34 12.51 -10.33
C SER A 258 0.04 13.15 -10.81
N VAL A 259 0.02 14.47 -10.96
CA VAL A 259 -1.06 15.23 -11.62
C VAL A 259 -0.78 15.49 -13.10
N ALA A 260 0.36 15.03 -13.59
CA ALA A 260 0.69 14.93 -15.00
C ALA A 260 0.65 13.46 -15.45
N ASN A 261 0.27 13.22 -16.69
CA ASN A 261 0.28 11.90 -17.30
C ASN A 261 1.72 11.45 -17.53
N VAL A 262 2.15 10.31 -16.94
CA VAL A 262 3.53 9.81 -17.04
C VAL A 262 3.60 8.48 -17.77
N GLY A 263 4.60 8.34 -18.65
CA GLY A 263 5.09 7.05 -19.17
C GLY A 263 4.28 6.39 -20.30
N ALA A 264 3.04 6.81 -20.56
CA ALA A 264 2.23 6.32 -21.68
C ALA A 264 1.41 7.47 -22.29
N VAL A 265 1.03 7.35 -23.56
CA VAL A 265 0.01 8.24 -24.15
C VAL A 265 -1.34 7.92 -23.51
N LEU A 266 -2.10 8.93 -23.13
CA LEU A 266 -3.46 8.76 -22.63
C LEU A 266 -4.46 9.32 -23.63
N ARG A 267 -5.48 8.54 -23.98
CA ARG A 267 -6.55 8.93 -24.89
C ARG A 267 -7.92 8.85 -24.23
N TYR A 268 -8.79 9.76 -24.63
CA TYR A 268 -10.23 9.66 -24.38
C TYR A 268 -10.97 10.37 -25.51
N LYS A 269 -11.69 9.60 -26.34
CA LYS A 269 -12.33 10.13 -27.56
C LYS A 269 -11.28 10.87 -28.40
N ASP A 270 -11.55 12.13 -28.76
CA ASP A 270 -10.64 12.97 -29.55
C ASP A 270 -9.54 13.65 -28.72
N ILE A 271 -9.51 13.43 -27.40
CA ILE A 271 -8.52 14.02 -26.49
C ILE A 271 -7.30 13.10 -26.39
N THR A 272 -6.12 13.68 -26.52
CA THR A 272 -4.84 13.01 -26.30
C THR A 272 -4.00 13.81 -25.32
N ILE A 273 -3.54 13.17 -24.25
CA ILE A 273 -2.58 13.72 -23.30
C ILE A 273 -1.25 12.98 -23.50
N PRO A 274 -0.18 13.65 -23.95
CA PRO A 274 1.13 13.02 -24.10
C PRO A 274 1.72 12.66 -22.73
N PRO A 275 2.64 11.68 -22.66
CA PRO A 275 3.41 11.44 -21.44
C PRO A 275 4.33 12.64 -21.15
N LEU A 276 4.49 12.97 -19.88
CA LEU A 276 5.47 13.92 -19.37
C LEU A 276 6.86 13.50 -19.82
N GLY A 277 7.62 14.46 -20.36
CA GLY A 277 8.98 14.26 -20.79
C GLY A 277 9.89 13.84 -19.65
N SER A 278 10.98 13.16 -20.00
CA SER A 278 12.00 12.74 -19.06
C SER A 278 13.40 13.04 -19.59
N ASN A 279 14.33 13.27 -18.67
CA ASN A 279 15.74 13.48 -18.97
C ASN A 279 16.59 12.57 -18.08
N MET A 280 17.00 11.44 -18.66
CA MET A 280 17.80 10.43 -17.97
C MET A 280 19.17 10.94 -17.48
N LYS A 281 19.67 12.07 -17.99
CA LYS A 281 20.91 12.69 -17.49
C LYS A 281 20.78 13.22 -16.05
N ARG A 282 19.55 13.40 -15.55
CA ARG A 282 19.28 13.80 -14.15
C ARG A 282 19.26 12.61 -13.17
N MET A 283 19.29 11.38 -13.68
CA MET A 283 19.40 10.19 -12.85
C MET A 283 20.77 10.15 -12.17
N LYS A 284 20.80 9.91 -10.85
CA LYS A 284 22.04 9.77 -10.08
C LYS A 284 22.22 8.30 -9.73
N VAL A 285 23.40 7.73 -9.96
CA VAL A 285 23.68 6.32 -9.63
C VAL A 285 24.77 6.27 -8.59
N ASN A 286 24.52 5.59 -7.47
CA ASN A 286 25.49 5.46 -6.39
C ASN A 286 26.56 4.39 -6.70
N LYS A 287 27.59 4.29 -5.85
CA LYS A 287 28.68 3.30 -5.99
C LYS A 287 28.20 1.84 -6.02
N SER A 288 27.05 1.56 -5.43
CA SER A 288 26.41 0.23 -5.39
C SER A 288 25.53 -0.04 -6.62
N GLY A 289 25.48 0.87 -7.60
CA GLY A 289 24.70 0.70 -8.82
C GLY A 289 23.20 0.96 -8.66
N ILE A 290 22.76 1.50 -7.51
CA ILE A 290 21.36 1.86 -7.26
C ILE A 290 21.13 3.27 -7.77
N ALA A 291 20.08 3.43 -8.58
CA ALA A 291 19.71 4.70 -9.18
C ALA A 291 18.70 5.48 -8.33
N ASP A 292 18.87 6.79 -8.28
CA ASP A 292 17.90 7.77 -7.82
C ASP A 292 17.31 8.46 -9.05
N ILE A 293 15.99 8.33 -9.21
CA ILE A 293 15.25 8.81 -10.38
C ILE A 293 14.32 9.99 -10.06
N THR A 294 14.36 10.52 -8.83
CA THR A 294 13.48 11.58 -8.34
C THR A 294 13.39 12.78 -9.27
N ASP A 295 14.53 13.17 -9.86
CA ASP A 295 14.68 14.34 -10.72
C ASP A 295 14.57 14.03 -12.23
N VAL A 296 14.26 12.80 -12.64
CA VAL A 296 14.29 12.39 -14.07
C VAL A 296 13.16 13.03 -14.87
N LEU A 297 11.97 13.20 -14.30
CA LEU A 297 10.81 13.78 -14.98
C LEU A 297 10.95 15.30 -15.17
N ASN A 298 10.47 15.79 -16.31
CA ASN A 298 10.39 17.22 -16.58
C ASN A 298 9.35 17.91 -15.68
N ASN A 299 9.39 19.24 -15.62
CA ASN A 299 8.39 20.01 -14.92
C ASN A 299 7.12 20.12 -15.79
N PRO A 300 5.95 19.59 -15.38
CA PRO A 300 4.73 19.69 -16.19
C PRO A 300 4.14 21.11 -16.25
N LEU A 301 4.77 22.10 -15.61
CA LEU A 301 4.34 23.51 -15.63
C LEU A 301 5.09 24.36 -16.65
N GLU A 302 5.99 23.76 -17.44
CA GLU A 302 6.91 24.49 -18.31
C GLU A 302 6.92 23.95 -19.75
N GLY A 303 7.14 24.84 -20.71
CA GLY A 303 7.36 24.48 -22.11
C GLY A 303 6.29 23.54 -22.71
N PRO A 304 6.69 22.57 -23.55
CA PRO A 304 5.76 21.61 -24.15
C PRO A 304 5.19 20.59 -23.14
N ASP A 305 5.88 20.37 -22.01
CA ASP A 305 5.45 19.42 -20.98
C ASP A 305 4.15 19.83 -20.28
N ARG A 306 3.72 21.09 -20.41
CA ARG A 306 2.37 21.56 -20.02
C ARG A 306 1.24 20.74 -20.61
N GLN A 307 1.43 20.14 -21.78
CA GLN A 307 0.42 19.29 -22.41
C GLN A 307 0.17 17.98 -21.65
N SER A 308 1.11 17.56 -20.80
CA SER A 308 0.95 16.34 -19.98
C SER A 308 0.14 16.59 -18.70
N PHE A 309 -0.07 17.84 -18.31
CA PHE A 309 -0.82 18.18 -17.10
C PHE A 309 -2.29 17.78 -17.26
N ILE A 310 -2.80 16.96 -16.34
CA ILE A 310 -4.16 16.43 -16.42
C ILE A 310 -5.12 17.58 -16.02
N PRO A 311 -6.26 17.77 -16.71
CA PRO A 311 -7.19 18.86 -16.40
C PRO A 311 -8.02 18.56 -15.14
N LEU A 312 -7.41 18.65 -13.95
CA LEU A 312 -8.04 18.39 -12.65
C LEU A 312 -9.27 19.25 -12.39
N GLU A 313 -9.33 20.45 -12.97
CA GLU A 313 -10.46 21.38 -12.84
C GLU A 313 -11.77 20.81 -13.40
N LYS A 314 -11.70 19.81 -14.28
CA LYS A 314 -12.88 19.12 -14.80
C LYS A 314 -13.50 18.13 -13.81
N ALA A 315 -12.73 17.70 -12.80
CA ALA A 315 -13.22 16.76 -11.82
C ALA A 315 -14.31 17.37 -10.93
N GLU A 316 -15.31 16.56 -10.63
CA GLU A 316 -16.44 16.89 -9.73
C GLU A 316 -16.34 16.16 -8.38
N CYS A 317 -15.32 15.29 -8.21
CA CYS A 317 -15.11 14.52 -7.00
C CYS A 317 -14.30 15.26 -5.93
N HIS A 318 -14.37 14.77 -4.69
CA HIS A 318 -13.43 15.17 -3.64
C HIS A 318 -12.10 14.43 -3.81
N PHE A 319 -10.99 15.08 -3.45
CA PHE A 319 -9.66 14.49 -3.49
C PHE A 319 -9.03 14.40 -2.11
N LEU A 320 -8.32 13.29 -1.87
CA LEU A 320 -7.37 13.10 -0.77
C LEU A 320 -6.01 12.74 -1.37
N PHE A 321 -4.99 13.52 -1.06
CA PHE A 321 -3.60 13.23 -1.42
C PHE A 321 -2.85 12.70 -0.19
N ILE A 322 -2.23 11.54 -0.36
CA ILE A 322 -1.36 10.88 0.61
C ILE A 322 0.04 10.88 0.02
N VAL A 323 0.96 11.53 0.71
CA VAL A 323 2.30 11.83 0.19
C VAL A 323 3.35 11.33 1.17
N GLY A 324 4.28 10.51 0.68
CA GLY A 324 5.56 10.27 1.34
C GLY A 324 6.52 11.39 1.00
N GLN A 325 7.05 12.08 2.01
CA GLN A 325 7.98 13.20 1.78
C GLN A 325 9.39 12.74 1.39
N ASP A 326 9.69 11.45 1.57
CA ASP A 326 10.93 10.81 1.13
C ASP A 326 10.68 9.97 -0.14
N ASP A 327 9.72 10.34 -0.99
CA ASP A 327 9.47 9.65 -2.25
C ASP A 327 10.59 9.89 -3.27
N HIS A 328 11.33 8.83 -3.59
CA HIS A 328 12.42 8.86 -4.57
C HIS A 328 12.08 8.34 -5.97
N ASN A 329 10.83 7.95 -6.23
CA ASN A 329 10.37 7.65 -7.58
C ASN A 329 10.14 8.95 -8.38
N TRP A 330 9.50 9.93 -7.74
CA TRP A 330 9.19 11.24 -8.31
C TRP A 330 8.78 12.23 -7.19
N LYS A 331 8.55 13.49 -7.55
CA LYS A 331 8.23 14.56 -6.59
C LYS A 331 6.74 14.56 -6.21
N SER A 332 6.29 13.56 -5.46
CA SER A 332 4.88 13.41 -5.05
C SER A 332 4.31 14.62 -4.31
N GLU A 333 5.07 15.24 -3.39
CA GLU A 333 4.64 16.46 -2.68
C GLU A 333 4.44 17.64 -3.64
N PHE A 334 5.36 17.82 -4.59
CA PHE A 334 5.22 18.84 -5.62
C PHE A 334 3.94 18.61 -6.44
N PHE A 335 3.68 17.40 -6.91
CA PHE A 335 2.46 17.11 -7.67
C PHE A 335 1.17 17.36 -6.87
N ALA A 336 1.14 16.98 -5.59
CA ALA A 336 -0.02 17.22 -4.73
C ALA A 336 -0.26 18.73 -4.51
N ILE A 337 0.81 19.50 -4.25
CA ILE A 337 0.73 20.95 -4.06
C ILE A 337 0.27 21.65 -5.34
N GLU A 338 0.84 21.31 -6.49
CA GLU A 338 0.47 21.92 -7.77
C GLU A 338 -0.95 21.54 -8.21
N GLY A 339 -1.37 20.28 -7.96
CA GLY A 339 -2.75 19.86 -8.15
C GLY A 339 -3.73 20.66 -7.30
N SER A 340 -3.40 20.88 -6.02
CA SER A 340 -4.21 21.69 -5.10
C SER A 340 -4.29 23.16 -5.51
N LYS A 341 -3.18 23.76 -5.94
CA LYS A 341 -3.17 25.13 -6.49
C LYS A 341 -4.05 25.22 -7.74
N HIS A 342 -3.92 24.26 -8.66
CA HIS A 342 -4.70 24.22 -9.90
C HIS A 342 -6.20 24.12 -9.63
N LEU A 343 -6.62 23.21 -8.73
CA LEU A 343 -8.02 23.08 -8.30
C LEU A 343 -8.56 24.39 -7.73
N GLN A 344 -7.85 25.00 -6.79
CA GLN A 344 -8.28 26.26 -6.14
C GLN A 344 -8.34 27.43 -7.13
N ALA A 345 -7.38 27.53 -8.06
CA ALA A 345 -7.38 28.55 -9.10
C ALA A 345 -8.60 28.49 -10.02
N HIS A 346 -9.24 27.32 -10.12
CA HIS A 346 -10.48 27.08 -10.88
C HIS A 346 -11.73 27.01 -9.98
N GLY A 347 -11.66 27.54 -8.76
CA GLY A 347 -12.80 27.64 -7.84
C GLY A 347 -13.27 26.32 -7.23
N LYS A 348 -12.44 25.26 -7.30
CA LYS A 348 -12.74 23.98 -6.64
C LYS A 348 -12.34 23.99 -5.17
N GLU A 349 -12.96 23.10 -4.40
CA GLU A 349 -12.59 22.89 -3.00
C GLU A 349 -11.11 22.53 -2.87
N LYS A 350 -10.46 23.08 -1.84
CA LYS A 350 -9.09 22.72 -1.51
C LYS A 350 -9.05 21.23 -1.11
N PRO A 351 -8.27 20.39 -1.80
CA PRO A 351 -8.17 18.98 -1.44
C PRO A 351 -7.42 18.80 -0.12
N GLU A 352 -7.71 17.70 0.56
CA GLU A 352 -6.92 17.28 1.72
C GLU A 352 -5.58 16.72 1.25
N ILE A 353 -4.48 17.15 1.88
CA ILE A 353 -3.14 16.66 1.61
C ILE A 353 -2.51 16.27 2.93
N ILE A 354 -2.10 15.00 3.04
CA ILE A 354 -1.42 14.45 4.20
C ILE A 354 -0.03 14.04 3.77
N CYS A 355 0.97 14.74 4.31
CA CYS A 355 2.38 14.49 4.06
C CYS A 355 3.00 13.74 5.24
N TYR A 356 3.68 12.63 4.95
CA TYR A 356 4.34 11.78 5.95
C TYR A 356 5.86 11.91 5.84
N PRO A 357 6.53 12.55 6.83
CA PRO A 357 7.98 12.58 6.92
C PRO A 357 8.57 11.16 7.01
N GLY A 358 9.66 10.91 6.26
CA GLY A 358 10.35 9.62 6.28
C GLY A 358 9.55 8.45 5.68
N ALA A 359 8.46 8.73 4.94
CA ALA A 359 7.79 7.72 4.12
C ALA A 359 8.17 7.87 2.65
N GLY A 360 8.45 6.75 1.99
CA GLY A 360 8.82 6.67 0.58
C GLY A 360 7.66 6.40 -0.37
N HIS A 361 7.99 5.91 -1.57
CA HIS A 361 7.03 5.76 -2.67
C HIS A 361 5.93 4.71 -2.40
N TYR A 362 6.28 3.55 -1.85
CA TYR A 362 5.33 2.43 -1.66
C TYR A 362 4.67 2.46 -0.29
N ILE A 363 3.69 3.36 -0.10
CA ILE A 363 2.80 3.33 1.06
C ILE A 363 1.74 2.24 0.82
N GLU A 364 2.08 1.01 1.22
CA GLU A 364 1.23 -0.19 1.14
C GLU A 364 0.29 -0.27 2.37
N PRO A 365 -0.66 -1.22 2.43
CA PRO A 365 -1.45 -1.45 3.65
C PRO A 365 -0.58 -1.69 4.90
N PRO A 366 -1.14 -1.55 6.11
CA PRO A 366 -0.40 -1.65 7.37
C PRO A 366 0.45 -2.92 7.48
N PHE A 367 1.62 -2.77 8.11
CA PHE A 367 2.58 -3.84 8.41
C PHE A 367 3.25 -4.51 7.21
N PHE A 368 2.98 -4.08 5.97
CA PHE A 368 3.81 -4.49 4.84
C PHE A 368 5.22 -3.94 5.04
N PRO A 369 6.28 -4.78 4.99
CA PRO A 369 7.63 -4.32 5.21
C PRO A 369 8.06 -3.34 4.12
N MET A 370 8.71 -2.26 4.55
CA MET A 370 9.23 -1.24 3.65
C MET A 370 10.30 -1.84 2.73
N CYS A 371 10.21 -1.55 1.43
CA CYS A 371 11.23 -1.89 0.46
C CYS A 371 12.00 -0.64 0.04
N ALA A 372 13.21 -0.44 0.57
CA ALA A 372 14.02 0.76 0.31
C ALA A 372 14.46 0.88 -1.17
N ALA A 373 14.73 -0.25 -1.82
CA ALA A 373 15.16 -0.28 -3.21
C ALA A 373 14.75 -1.60 -3.88
N SER A 374 14.36 -1.54 -5.15
CA SER A 374 14.10 -2.73 -5.96
C SER A 374 14.29 -2.44 -7.44
N MET A 375 14.23 -3.50 -8.24
CA MET A 375 14.21 -3.39 -9.69
C MET A 375 13.07 -2.49 -10.19
N HIS A 376 13.38 -1.46 -10.96
CA HIS A 376 12.38 -0.65 -11.67
C HIS A 376 12.30 -1.11 -13.14
N LEU A 377 11.14 -1.62 -13.56
CA LEU A 377 10.98 -2.27 -14.86
C LEU A 377 11.26 -1.34 -16.04
N LEU A 378 10.78 -0.09 -16.00
CA LEU A 378 11.01 0.88 -17.09
C LEU A 378 12.46 1.41 -17.15
N VAL A 379 13.10 1.61 -15.99
CA VAL A 379 14.48 2.12 -15.92
C VAL A 379 15.50 1.02 -16.21
N GLY A 380 15.16 -0.24 -15.95
CA GLY A 380 16.07 -1.36 -16.19
C GLY A 380 17.23 -1.46 -15.19
N LYS A 381 17.13 -0.81 -14.02
CA LYS A 381 18.07 -0.95 -12.88
C LYS A 381 17.35 -0.96 -11.52
N PRO A 382 18.01 -1.40 -10.43
CA PRO A 382 17.54 -1.12 -9.08
C PRO A 382 17.47 0.38 -8.82
N VAL A 383 16.35 0.85 -8.28
CA VAL A 383 16.17 2.25 -7.88
C VAL A 383 15.85 2.32 -6.40
N ILE A 384 16.18 3.45 -5.76
CA ILE A 384 15.69 3.77 -4.43
C ILE A 384 14.24 4.26 -4.51
N TRP A 385 13.43 3.84 -3.54
CA TRP A 385 12.05 4.27 -3.37
C TRP A 385 11.86 5.24 -2.20
N GLY A 386 12.90 5.33 -1.35
CA GLY A 386 12.93 6.09 -0.12
C GLY A 386 12.10 5.46 1.01
N GLY A 387 12.07 6.17 2.13
CA GLY A 387 11.45 5.79 3.39
C GLY A 387 12.45 5.38 4.47
N GLU A 388 12.04 5.53 5.71
CA GLU A 388 12.68 4.97 6.90
C GLU A 388 11.75 3.94 7.54
N PRO A 389 12.18 2.71 7.87
CA PRO A 389 11.27 1.61 8.21
C PRO A 389 10.20 1.95 9.26
N LYS A 390 10.60 2.62 10.35
CA LYS A 390 9.68 3.02 11.44
C LYS A 390 8.72 4.13 11.02
N ALA A 391 9.23 5.19 10.37
CA ALA A 391 8.42 6.31 9.93
C ALA A 391 7.45 5.89 8.83
N HIS A 392 7.93 5.08 7.88
CA HIS A 392 7.15 4.50 6.80
C HIS A 392 6.03 3.59 7.31
N CYS A 393 6.30 2.70 8.28
CA CYS A 393 5.25 1.88 8.86
C CYS A 393 4.15 2.72 9.54
N LYS A 394 4.52 3.78 10.25
CA LYS A 394 3.54 4.70 10.87
C LYS A 394 2.69 5.40 9.80
N ALA A 395 3.32 5.82 8.70
CA ALA A 395 2.61 6.39 7.56
C ALA A 395 1.62 5.41 6.93
N GLN A 396 2.00 4.13 6.76
CA GLN A 396 1.09 3.10 6.25
C GLN A 396 -0.13 2.88 7.14
N ILE A 397 0.08 2.86 8.46
CA ILE A 397 -1.01 2.69 9.45
C ILE A 397 -1.97 3.88 9.39
N ASP A 398 -1.46 5.11 9.46
CA ASP A 398 -2.29 6.30 9.45
C ASP A 398 -3.00 6.47 8.09
N ALA A 399 -2.26 6.36 6.98
CA ALA A 399 -2.81 6.45 5.63
C ALA A 399 -3.98 5.48 5.41
N TRP A 400 -3.88 4.24 5.92
CA TRP A 400 -4.96 3.27 5.83
C TRP A 400 -6.24 3.75 6.53
N GLN A 401 -6.10 4.35 7.72
CA GLN A 401 -7.23 4.92 8.47
C GLN A 401 -7.82 6.15 7.75
N GLN A 402 -6.96 7.04 7.22
CA GLN A 402 -7.37 8.23 6.48
C GLN A 402 -8.16 7.85 5.22
N ILE A 403 -7.68 6.87 4.45
CA ILE A 403 -8.36 6.37 3.24
C ILE A 403 -9.75 5.82 3.58
N GLN A 404 -9.86 4.99 4.62
CA GLN A 404 -11.14 4.44 5.05
C GLN A 404 -12.10 5.55 5.51
N ALA A 405 -11.62 6.49 6.33
CA ALA A 405 -12.41 7.62 6.81
C ALA A 405 -12.92 8.49 5.66
N PHE A 406 -12.05 8.79 4.71
CA PHE A 406 -12.36 9.55 3.50
C PHE A 406 -13.45 8.87 2.66
N PHE A 407 -13.29 7.59 2.35
CA PHE A 407 -14.31 6.89 1.55
C PHE A 407 -15.62 6.68 2.30
N HIS A 408 -15.60 6.41 3.60
CA HIS A 408 -16.85 6.37 4.38
C HIS A 408 -17.58 7.71 4.32
N LYS A 409 -16.87 8.82 4.57
CA LYS A 409 -17.43 10.17 4.52
C LYS A 409 -18.09 10.46 3.16
N HIS A 410 -17.37 10.24 2.06
CA HIS A 410 -17.82 10.71 0.74
C HIS A 410 -18.67 9.70 -0.05
N LEU A 411 -18.59 8.40 0.25
CA LEU A 411 -19.39 7.36 -0.43
C LEU A 411 -20.62 6.93 0.36
N THR A 412 -20.59 7.04 1.69
CA THR A 412 -21.74 6.65 2.53
C THR A 412 -22.55 7.82 3.07
N GLY A 413 -21.96 9.02 3.13
CA GLY A 413 -22.55 10.21 3.75
C GLY A 413 -22.54 10.17 5.29
N LYS A 414 -21.86 9.18 5.89
CA LYS A 414 -21.65 9.08 7.34
C LYS A 414 -20.18 9.35 7.65
N PRO A 415 -19.85 10.18 8.66
CA PRO A 415 -18.50 10.20 9.21
C PRO A 415 -18.12 8.78 9.64
N SER A 416 -16.85 8.38 9.50
CA SER A 416 -16.39 7.12 10.08
C SER A 416 -16.72 7.17 11.57
N GLY A 417 -17.58 6.25 12.03
CA GLY A 417 -17.72 6.01 13.46
C GLY A 417 -16.32 5.64 13.93
N THR A 418 -15.73 6.47 14.78
CA THR A 418 -14.49 6.15 15.45
C THR A 418 -14.69 4.79 16.12
N SER A 419 -14.10 3.75 15.53
CA SER A 419 -13.83 2.53 16.27
C SER A 419 -12.70 2.87 17.25
N SER A 420 -13.05 3.62 18.30
CA SER A 420 -12.27 3.59 19.52
C SER A 420 -12.40 2.18 20.09
N LYS A 421 -11.30 1.67 20.64
CA LYS A 421 -11.02 0.28 21.06
C LYS A 421 -10.51 -0.54 19.86
N LEU A 422 -9.22 -0.87 19.77
CA LEU A 422 -8.34 -1.42 20.81
C LEU A 422 -6.91 -0.88 20.68
#